data_AF-A0AA36MIQ5-F1
#
_entry.id   AF-A0AA36MIQ5-F1
#
_cell.length_a   1.000
_cell.length_b   1.000
_cell.length_c   1.000
_cell.angle_alpha   90.00
_cell.angle_beta   90.00
_cell.angle_gamma   90.00
#
_symmetry.space_group_name_H-M   'P 1'
#
loop_
_entity.id
_entity.type
_entity.pdbx_description
1 polymer ?
#
loop_
_entity_poly.entity_id
_entity_poly.type
_entity_poly.pdbx_seq_one_letter_code
_entity_poly.pdbx_strand_id
1 'polypeptide(L)'
;MPKFYAAEDVTEPGTGIIALEDLGDRVKTMDLFPGLSLIQFDACQMFEKIRPDLFKSKVSAMREYFSLEAATSAHHSYKELGVPPAPVHFDMNPTNLLWDKEMRKLIAIVDYQLLHTGNFAEDIARTLMLTMSRQQRWSHTNALLKRYHDTLTSLSNGNPPYAISKVYEAYEWIFPYSMNFGLFAMANYFDMYNRLEQDEVKRREIQNEITDRAYGAIIDAERYIRLRQNSRSPRRV
;
A
#
# COMPACT_ATOMS: atom_id res chain seq x y z
N MET A 1 5.49 25.43 -8.23
CA MET A 1 4.61 25.39 -9.41
C MET A 1 3.99 24.00 -9.43
N PRO A 2 2.67 23.86 -9.58
CA PRO A 2 2.06 22.54 -9.79
C PRO A 2 2.71 21.87 -10.99
N LYS A 3 3.16 20.63 -10.82
CA LYS A 3 3.64 19.82 -11.94
C LYS A 3 2.44 19.12 -12.54
N PHE A 4 2.26 19.28 -13.85
CA PHE A 4 1.25 18.54 -14.57
C PHE A 4 1.91 17.33 -15.19
N TYR A 5 1.45 16.14 -14.81
CA TYR A 5 1.81 14.91 -15.50
C TYR A 5 0.76 14.65 -16.56
N ALA A 6 1.20 14.37 -17.78
CA ALA A 6 0.38 13.93 -18.89
C ALA A 6 1.10 12.75 -19.55
N ALA A 7 0.37 11.68 -19.84
CA ALA A 7 0.80 10.60 -20.71
C ALA A 7 -0.04 10.68 -21.98
N GLU A 8 0.61 10.68 -23.15
CA GLU A 8 -0.04 10.77 -24.44
C GLU A 8 0.33 9.52 -25.26
N ASP A 9 -0.68 8.74 -25.63
CA ASP A 9 -0.67 7.89 -26.83
C ASP A 9 -1.78 8.46 -27.72
N VAL A 10 -1.51 8.79 -28.98
CA VAL A 10 -2.41 9.61 -29.84
C VAL A 10 -3.01 8.83 -31.01
N THR A 11 -3.00 7.51 -30.95
CA THR A 11 -3.30 6.70 -32.14
C THR A 11 -4.75 6.18 -32.25
N GLU A 12 -5.57 6.19 -31.19
CA GLU A 12 -6.95 5.65 -31.21
C GLU A 12 -8.00 6.43 -30.35
N PRO A 13 -9.31 6.41 -30.66
CA PRO A 13 -10.34 7.06 -29.84
C PRO A 13 -10.44 6.46 -28.41
N GLY A 14 -10.41 7.31 -27.37
CA GLY A 14 -10.30 6.87 -25.96
C GLY A 14 -8.90 7.03 -25.36
N THR A 15 -7.97 7.61 -26.13
CA THR A 15 -6.64 8.01 -25.67
C THR A 15 -6.71 9.24 -24.75
N GLY A 16 -6.88 8.97 -23.46
CA GLY A 16 -7.05 9.99 -22.43
C GLY A 16 -5.76 10.73 -22.11
N ILE A 17 -5.83 12.06 -22.17
CA ILE A 17 -4.92 12.91 -21.40
C ILE A 17 -5.32 12.74 -19.94
N ILE A 18 -4.53 12.02 -19.17
CA ILE A 18 -4.61 12.10 -17.72
C ILE A 18 -3.83 13.36 -17.33
N ALA A 19 -4.52 14.49 -17.15
CA ALA A 19 -3.93 15.72 -16.62
C ALA A 19 -4.04 15.69 -15.09
N LEU A 20 -2.90 15.56 -14.42
CA LEU A 20 -2.85 15.44 -12.96
C LEU A 20 -2.08 16.60 -12.39
N GLU A 21 -2.69 17.32 -11.46
CA GLU A 21 -2.01 18.31 -10.65
C GLU A 21 -1.20 17.60 -9.56
N ASP A 22 0.12 17.76 -9.58
CA ASP A 22 1.00 17.34 -8.49
C ASP A 22 0.68 18.14 -7.22
N LEU A 23 -0.12 17.53 -6.35
CA LEU A 23 -0.36 18.03 -5.00
C LEU A 23 0.80 17.71 -4.05
N GLY A 24 1.98 17.30 -4.53
CA GLY A 24 3.13 16.89 -3.72
C GLY A 24 3.61 17.90 -2.65
N ASP A 25 3.33 19.20 -2.83
CA ASP A 25 3.55 20.23 -1.78
C ASP A 25 2.49 20.20 -0.66
N ARG A 26 1.63 19.17 -0.67
CA ARG A 26 0.51 19.00 0.24
C ARG A 26 0.45 17.53 0.64
N VAL A 27 1.17 17.17 1.71
CA VAL A 27 0.77 16.13 2.68
C VAL A 27 -0.55 16.54 3.37
N LYS A 28 -1.51 17.03 2.58
CA LYS A 28 -2.73 17.63 3.09
C LYS A 28 -3.90 16.69 3.03
N THR A 29 -3.82 15.43 2.58
CA THR A 29 -4.96 14.52 2.81
C THR A 29 -5.20 14.31 4.30
N MET A 30 -4.17 14.29 5.15
CA MET A 30 -4.35 14.25 6.61
C MET A 30 -4.56 15.64 7.24
N ASP A 31 -4.06 16.73 6.65
CA ASP A 31 -4.39 18.10 7.10
C ASP A 31 -5.77 18.59 6.63
N LEU A 32 -6.29 18.08 5.51
CA LEU A 32 -7.62 18.38 4.94
C LEU A 32 -8.72 17.69 5.74
N PHE A 33 -8.40 16.57 6.37
CA PHE A 33 -9.28 15.85 7.28
C PHE A 33 -8.64 15.72 8.66
N PRO A 34 -8.63 16.80 9.47
CA PRO A 34 -8.18 16.75 10.85
C PRO A 34 -8.80 15.56 11.58
N GLY A 35 -7.96 14.69 12.13
CA GLY A 35 -8.40 13.49 12.83
C GLY A 35 -8.52 12.22 11.97
N LEU A 36 -8.24 12.25 10.66
CA LEU A 36 -8.24 11.06 9.81
C LEU A 36 -7.34 9.96 10.37
N SER A 37 -6.13 10.29 10.82
CA SER A 37 -5.21 9.29 11.40
C SER A 37 -5.77 8.65 12.68
N LEU A 38 -6.51 9.43 13.48
CA LEU A 38 -7.19 8.92 14.68
C LEU A 38 -8.36 8.01 14.30
N ILE A 39 -9.19 8.43 13.33
CA ILE A 39 -10.30 7.61 12.79
C ILE A 39 -9.77 6.29 12.24
N GLN A 40 -8.67 6.32 11.48
CA GLN A 40 -8.02 5.13 10.96
C GLN A 40 -7.56 4.21 12.09
N PHE A 41 -6.85 4.75 13.08
CA PHE A 41 -6.37 3.98 14.22
C PHE A 41 -7.52 3.37 15.03
N ASP A 42 -8.56 4.15 15.31
CA ASP A 42 -9.73 3.72 16.09
C ASP A 42 -10.54 2.64 15.37
N ALA A 43 -10.67 2.73 14.04
CA ALA A 43 -11.25 1.66 13.24
C ALA A 43 -10.42 0.37 13.34
N CYS A 44 -9.08 0.47 13.27
CA CYS A 44 -8.20 -0.70 13.35
C CYS A 44 -8.22 -1.37 14.72
N GLN A 45 -8.54 -0.66 15.81
CA GLN A 45 -8.68 -1.22 17.15
C GLN A 45 -9.72 -2.35 17.22
N MET A 46 -10.65 -2.43 16.26
CA MET A 46 -11.62 -3.52 16.20
C MET A 46 -10.94 -4.90 16.16
N PHE A 47 -9.78 -5.03 15.50
CA PHE A 47 -9.07 -6.31 15.38
C PHE A 47 -8.62 -6.86 16.73
N GLU A 48 -8.19 -5.98 17.65
CA GLU A 48 -7.86 -6.38 19.03
C GLU A 48 -9.08 -6.88 19.80
N LYS A 49 -10.27 -6.35 19.49
CA LYS A 49 -11.54 -6.73 20.14
C LYS A 49 -12.08 -8.05 19.60
N ILE A 50 -12.06 -8.25 18.28
CA ILE A 50 -12.66 -9.45 17.66
C ILE A 50 -11.77 -10.70 17.76
N ARG A 51 -10.44 -10.52 17.80
CA ARG A 51 -9.45 -11.60 17.85
C ARG A 51 -8.31 -11.26 18.82
N PRO A 52 -8.60 -11.12 20.12
CA PRO A 52 -7.58 -10.79 21.12
C PRO A 52 -6.46 -11.84 21.19
N ASP A 53 -6.75 -13.10 20.86
CA ASP A 53 -5.77 -14.18 20.75
C ASP A 53 -4.67 -13.91 19.72
N LEU A 54 -5.00 -13.19 18.64
CA LEU A 54 -4.04 -12.80 17.60
C LEU A 54 -3.48 -11.39 17.83
N PHE A 55 -4.35 -10.43 18.14
CA PHE A 55 -4.03 -9.00 18.00
C PHE A 55 -3.73 -8.26 19.29
N LYS A 56 -3.86 -8.87 20.47
CA LYS A 56 -3.74 -8.16 21.77
C LYS A 56 -2.53 -7.21 21.80
N SER A 57 -2.83 -5.91 21.95
CA SER A 57 -1.86 -4.80 22.01
C SER A 57 -1.00 -4.60 20.75
N LYS A 58 -1.19 -5.38 19.68
CA LYS A 58 -0.38 -5.30 18.47
C LYS A 58 -0.77 -4.13 17.57
N VAL A 59 -2.06 -3.83 17.43
CA VAL A 59 -2.50 -2.63 16.70
C VAL A 59 -2.06 -1.40 17.47
N SER A 60 -2.22 -1.43 18.79
CA SER A 60 -1.80 -0.37 19.71
C SER A 60 -0.30 -0.08 19.63
N ALA A 61 0.53 -1.13 19.50
CA ALA A 61 1.97 -0.99 19.30
C ALA A 61 2.35 -0.28 17.99
N MET A 62 1.45 -0.28 16.99
CA MET A 62 1.68 0.38 15.69
C MET A 62 1.19 1.83 15.64
N ARG A 63 0.73 2.40 16.77
CA ARG A 63 0.12 3.75 16.82
C ARG A 63 0.98 4.84 16.19
N GLU A 64 2.31 4.78 16.33
CA GLU A 64 3.21 5.79 15.75
C GLU A 64 3.11 5.87 14.22
N TYR A 65 2.74 4.77 13.54
CA TYR A 65 2.57 4.74 12.09
C TYR A 65 1.25 5.37 11.63
N PHE A 66 0.34 5.71 12.55
CA PHE A 66 -0.89 6.48 12.29
C PHE A 66 -0.67 7.96 12.61
N SER A 67 0.44 8.53 12.15
CA SER A 67 0.82 9.93 12.39
C SER A 67 1.18 10.66 11.10
N LEU A 68 1.07 11.98 11.11
CA LEU A 68 1.45 12.83 9.98
C LEU A 68 2.95 12.75 9.69
N GLU A 69 3.75 12.60 10.73
CA GLU A 69 5.19 12.43 10.66
C GLU A 69 5.55 11.12 9.95
N ALA A 70 4.88 10.01 10.31
CA ALA A 70 5.08 8.74 9.63
C ALA A 70 4.67 8.80 8.16
N ALA A 71 3.54 9.44 7.84
CA ALA A 71 3.10 9.66 6.46
C ALA A 71 4.11 10.47 5.65
N THR A 72 4.54 11.59 6.20
CA THR A 72 5.51 12.48 5.54
C THR A 72 6.84 11.76 5.28
N SER A 73 7.33 11.01 6.27
CA SER A 73 8.56 10.23 6.15
C SER A 73 8.44 9.11 5.11
N ALA A 74 7.29 8.44 5.06
CA ALA A 74 7.01 7.36 4.15
C ALA A 74 6.91 7.85 2.69
N HIS A 75 6.06 8.85 2.40
CA HIS A 75 5.88 9.37 1.04
C HIS A 75 7.19 9.94 0.48
N HIS A 76 8.01 10.60 1.30
CA HIS A 76 9.29 11.18 0.87
C HIS A 76 10.48 10.22 0.96
N SER A 77 10.26 8.96 1.33
CA SER A 77 11.34 7.98 1.49
C SER A 77 12.16 7.76 0.23
N TYR A 78 11.61 8.08 -0.96
CA TYR A 78 12.34 8.02 -2.23
C TYR A 78 13.63 8.84 -2.23
N LYS A 79 13.68 9.97 -1.48
CA LYS A 79 14.88 10.81 -1.35
C LYS A 79 16.01 10.07 -0.64
N GLU A 80 15.70 9.46 0.49
CA GLU A 80 16.68 8.70 1.29
C GLU A 80 17.12 7.41 0.60
N LEU A 81 16.23 6.81 -0.18
CA LEU A 81 16.51 5.60 -0.95
C LEU A 81 17.32 5.88 -2.22
N GLY A 82 17.44 7.15 -2.64
CA GLY A 82 18.11 7.53 -3.87
C GLY A 82 17.39 6.99 -5.12
N VAL A 83 16.07 6.88 -5.07
CA VAL A 83 15.23 6.48 -6.22
C VAL A 83 14.44 7.69 -6.74
N PRO A 84 14.15 7.77 -8.04
CA PRO A 84 13.29 8.82 -8.56
C PRO A 84 11.89 8.74 -7.93
N PRO A 85 11.27 9.88 -7.61
CA PRO A 85 9.88 9.87 -7.22
C PRO A 85 9.00 9.36 -8.37
N ALA A 86 7.93 8.64 -8.03
CA ALA A 86 6.97 8.11 -8.99
C ALA A 86 5.56 8.64 -8.71
N PRO A 87 4.69 8.76 -9.73
CA PRO A 87 3.25 8.87 -9.50
C PRO A 87 2.74 7.61 -8.78
N VAL A 88 2.11 7.79 -7.64
CA VAL A 88 1.55 6.74 -6.77
C VAL A 88 0.06 6.96 -6.70
N HIS A 89 -0.73 5.93 -7.02
CA HIS A 89 -2.19 5.97 -6.93
C HIS A 89 -2.67 6.11 -5.47
N PHE A 90 -1.96 5.45 -4.55
CA PHE A 90 -2.16 5.41 -3.10
C PHE A 90 -3.44 4.73 -2.63
N ASP A 91 -4.51 4.82 -3.41
CA ASP A 91 -5.76 4.06 -3.19
C ASP A 91 -5.88 2.84 -4.12
N MET A 92 -4.78 2.12 -4.40
CA MET A 92 -4.79 0.94 -5.27
C MET A 92 -5.47 -0.28 -4.59
N ASN A 93 -6.76 -0.14 -4.31
CA ASN A 93 -7.64 -1.17 -3.78
C ASN A 93 -8.10 -2.11 -4.90
N PRO A 94 -8.44 -3.37 -4.60
CA PRO A 94 -8.98 -4.28 -5.62
C PRO A 94 -10.26 -3.77 -6.29
N THR A 95 -11.05 -2.96 -5.58
CA THR A 95 -12.27 -2.31 -6.09
C THR A 95 -12.00 -1.23 -7.14
N ASN A 96 -10.76 -0.72 -7.20
CA ASN A 96 -10.33 0.34 -8.11
C ASN A 96 -9.59 -0.23 -9.34
N LEU A 97 -9.50 -1.56 -9.43
CA LEU A 97 -8.93 -2.30 -10.56
C LEU A 97 -10.07 -2.92 -11.38
N LEU A 98 -10.35 -2.36 -12.55
CA LEU A 98 -11.39 -2.87 -13.44
C LEU A 98 -10.80 -3.92 -14.38
N TRP A 99 -11.28 -5.15 -14.27
CA TRP A 99 -10.85 -6.27 -15.10
C TRP A 99 -11.87 -6.56 -16.19
N ASP A 100 -11.44 -7.27 -17.24
CA ASP A 100 -12.36 -7.86 -18.19
C ASP A 100 -13.25 -8.89 -17.52
N LYS A 101 -14.33 -9.29 -18.20
CA LYS A 101 -15.33 -10.23 -17.65
C LYS A 101 -14.71 -11.57 -17.23
N GLU A 102 -13.57 -11.93 -17.81
CA GLU A 102 -12.87 -13.20 -17.60
C GLU A 102 -11.76 -13.09 -16.55
N MET A 103 -11.52 -11.91 -15.97
CA MET A 103 -10.45 -11.62 -15.01
C MET A 103 -9.05 -11.95 -15.54
N ARG A 104 -8.83 -11.82 -16.86
CA ARG A 104 -7.58 -12.11 -17.56
C ARG A 104 -6.79 -10.85 -17.86
N LYS A 105 -7.47 -9.72 -18.06
CA LYS A 105 -6.84 -8.46 -18.45
C LYS A 105 -7.34 -7.31 -17.59
N LEU A 106 -6.41 -6.54 -17.03
CA LEU A 106 -6.71 -5.26 -16.42
C LEU A 106 -7.10 -4.27 -17.53
N ILE A 107 -8.30 -3.70 -17.42
CA ILE A 107 -8.88 -2.78 -18.41
C ILE A 107 -8.65 -1.33 -18.00
N ALA A 108 -8.83 -1.02 -16.72
CA ALA A 108 -8.64 0.33 -16.21
C ALA A 108 -8.28 0.31 -14.72
N ILE A 109 -7.57 1.37 -14.31
CA ILE A 109 -7.41 1.77 -12.91
C ILE A 109 -8.21 3.05 -12.75
N VAL A 110 -8.99 3.18 -11.68
CA VAL A 110 -9.89 4.31 -11.43
C VAL A 110 -9.70 4.85 -10.01
N ASP A 111 -10.29 6.00 -9.74
CA ASP A 111 -10.30 6.64 -8.41
C ASP A 111 -8.94 7.20 -7.95
N TYR A 112 -8.40 8.12 -8.76
CA TYR A 112 -7.10 8.78 -8.54
C TYR A 112 -7.13 9.92 -7.49
N GLN A 113 -8.15 9.98 -6.62
CA GLN A 113 -8.33 11.09 -5.68
C GLN A 113 -7.22 11.23 -4.62
N LEU A 114 -6.44 10.18 -4.39
CA LEU A 114 -5.27 10.17 -3.50
C LEU A 114 -3.93 10.15 -4.24
N LEU A 115 -3.95 10.32 -5.57
CA LEU A 115 -2.74 10.30 -6.37
C LEU A 115 -1.77 11.39 -5.91
N HIS A 116 -0.51 11.01 -5.72
CA HIS A 116 0.56 11.95 -5.41
C HIS A 116 1.90 11.45 -5.93
N THR A 117 2.93 12.28 -5.79
CA THR A 117 4.31 11.94 -6.09
C THR A 117 4.97 11.32 -4.85
N GLY A 118 5.39 10.06 -4.92
CA GLY A 118 5.84 9.32 -3.72
C GLY A 118 6.75 8.13 -4.01
N ASN A 119 6.78 7.19 -3.06
CA ASN A 119 7.51 5.94 -3.18
C ASN A 119 6.65 4.94 -3.98
N PHE A 120 7.14 4.50 -5.15
CA PHE A 120 6.41 3.57 -6.03
C PHE A 120 5.97 2.27 -5.36
N ALA A 121 6.63 1.85 -4.28
CA ALA A 121 6.29 0.62 -3.57
C ALA A 121 5.02 0.73 -2.73
N GLU A 122 4.47 1.95 -2.55
CA GLU A 122 3.19 2.19 -1.86
C GLU A 122 2.04 1.38 -2.47
N ASP A 123 1.88 1.47 -3.79
CA ASP A 123 0.84 0.77 -4.53
C ASP A 123 1.06 -0.76 -4.53
N ILE A 124 2.33 -1.18 -4.60
CA ILE A 124 2.69 -2.60 -4.53
C ILE A 124 2.32 -3.16 -3.16
N ALA A 125 2.80 -2.53 -2.09
CA ALA A 125 2.53 -2.96 -0.71
C ALA A 125 1.03 -3.04 -0.44
N ARG A 126 0.27 -2.01 -0.85
CA ARG A 126 -1.18 -1.98 -0.70
C ARG A 126 -1.87 -3.11 -1.45
N THR A 127 -1.55 -3.30 -2.73
CA THR A 127 -2.15 -4.34 -3.57
C THR A 127 -1.91 -5.73 -2.96
N LEU A 128 -0.66 -6.05 -2.62
CA LEU A 128 -0.31 -7.35 -2.03
C LEU A 128 -1.02 -7.57 -0.70
N MET A 129 -1.07 -6.54 0.15
CA MET A 129 -1.71 -6.62 1.46
C MET A 129 -3.21 -6.88 1.39
N LEU A 130 -3.90 -6.24 0.44
CA LEU A 130 -5.34 -6.35 0.31
C LEU A 130 -5.80 -7.57 -0.50
N THR A 131 -4.95 -8.14 -1.36
CA THR A 131 -5.35 -9.24 -2.26
C THR A 131 -4.81 -10.61 -1.87
N MET A 132 -3.72 -10.68 -1.11
CA MET A 132 -3.05 -11.94 -0.79
C MET A 132 -3.20 -12.29 0.68
N SER A 133 -3.38 -13.58 0.96
CA SER A 133 -3.21 -14.11 2.31
C SER A 133 -1.78 -13.87 2.81
N ARG A 134 -1.59 -13.94 4.13
CA ARG A 134 -0.25 -13.79 4.73
C ARG A 134 0.76 -14.78 4.13
N GLN A 135 0.35 -16.04 3.98
CA GLN A 135 1.21 -17.09 3.43
C GLN A 135 1.59 -16.80 1.98
N GLN A 136 0.64 -16.36 1.16
CA GLN A 136 0.91 -15.97 -0.23
C GLN A 136 1.90 -14.81 -0.29
N ARG A 137 1.74 -13.77 0.54
CA ARG A 137 2.71 -12.66 0.58
C ARG A 137 4.11 -13.15 0.92
N TRP A 138 4.26 -14.01 1.93
CA TRP A 138 5.58 -14.56 2.31
C TRP A 138 6.22 -15.36 1.19
N SER A 139 5.44 -16.14 0.45
CA SER A 139 5.93 -16.98 -0.64
C SER A 139 6.19 -16.22 -1.95
N HIS A 140 5.50 -15.11 -2.20
CA HIS A 140 5.49 -14.49 -3.54
C HIS A 140 6.03 -13.07 -3.61
N THR A 141 6.13 -12.33 -2.50
CA THR A 141 6.54 -10.90 -2.53
C THR A 141 7.84 -10.67 -3.30
N ASN A 142 8.89 -11.45 -3.02
CA ASN A 142 10.18 -11.26 -3.70
C ASN A 142 10.08 -11.50 -5.21
N ALA A 143 9.33 -12.53 -5.64
CA ALA A 143 9.14 -12.82 -7.05
C ALA A 143 8.35 -11.70 -7.76
N LEU A 144 7.37 -11.11 -7.09
CA LEU A 144 6.57 -10.00 -7.63
C LEU A 144 7.36 -8.70 -7.71
N LEU A 145 8.18 -8.39 -6.70
CA LEU A 145 9.10 -7.25 -6.72
C LEU A 145 10.16 -7.40 -7.82
N LYS A 146 10.68 -8.62 -8.01
CA LYS A 146 11.56 -8.92 -9.15
C LYS A 146 10.84 -8.71 -10.47
N ARG A 147 9.62 -9.23 -10.62
CA ARG A 147 8.81 -9.05 -11.84
C ARG A 147 8.55 -7.57 -12.15
N TYR A 148 8.29 -6.75 -11.13
CA TYR A 148 8.15 -5.30 -11.27
C TYR A 148 9.42 -4.67 -11.88
N HIS A 149 10.59 -4.99 -11.31
CA HIS A 149 11.88 -4.51 -11.83
C HIS A 149 12.19 -5.02 -13.24
N ASP A 150 11.95 -6.31 -13.50
CA ASP A 150 12.16 -6.91 -14.82
C ASP A 150 11.28 -6.22 -15.87
N THR A 151 10.04 -5.88 -15.50
CA THR A 151 9.11 -5.15 -16.38
C THR A 151 9.62 -3.74 -16.65
N LEU A 152 10.04 -2.99 -15.63
CA LEU A 152 10.66 -1.67 -15.82
C LEU A 152 11.92 -1.72 -16.67
N THR A 153 12.75 -2.74 -16.47
CA THR A 153 13.95 -2.99 -17.27
C THR A 153 13.59 -3.19 -18.75
N SER A 154 12.57 -4.01 -19.02
CA SER A 154 12.07 -4.22 -20.39
C SER A 154 11.53 -2.93 -21.01
N LEU A 155 10.74 -2.15 -20.27
CA LEU A 155 10.18 -0.88 -20.72
C LEU A 155 11.24 0.20 -20.94
N SER A 156 12.40 0.07 -20.28
CA SER A 156 13.52 1.02 -20.34
C SER A 156 14.66 0.55 -21.25
N ASN A 157 14.41 -0.38 -22.19
CA ASN A 157 15.42 -0.94 -23.10
C ASN A 157 16.68 -1.45 -22.38
N GLY A 158 16.51 -2.09 -21.22
CA GLY A 158 17.60 -2.62 -20.39
C GLY A 158 18.20 -1.65 -19.38
N ASN A 159 17.76 -0.39 -19.34
CA ASN A 159 18.32 0.66 -18.48
C ASN A 159 17.29 1.18 -17.46
N PRO A 160 16.91 0.37 -16.44
CA PRO A 160 15.94 0.79 -15.45
C PRO A 160 16.47 1.96 -14.60
N PRO A 161 15.57 2.79 -14.03
CA PRO A 161 15.96 3.95 -13.21
C PRO A 161 16.66 3.60 -11.89
N TYR A 162 16.62 2.33 -11.47
CA TYR A 162 17.25 1.84 -10.24
C TYR A 162 17.50 0.34 -10.31
N ALA A 163 18.42 -0.14 -9.47
CA ALA A 163 18.70 -1.55 -9.29
C ALA A 163 17.57 -2.28 -8.54
N ILE A 164 17.47 -3.60 -8.74
CA ILE A 164 16.50 -4.45 -8.03
C ILE A 164 16.63 -4.34 -6.50
N SER A 165 17.83 -4.14 -5.96
CA SER A 165 18.03 -3.94 -4.51
C SER A 165 17.22 -2.76 -3.97
N LYS A 166 17.09 -1.68 -4.76
CA LYS A 166 16.28 -0.51 -4.40
C LYS A 166 14.79 -0.79 -4.39
N VAL A 167 14.31 -1.76 -5.19
CA VAL A 167 12.92 -2.20 -5.15
C VAL A 167 12.61 -2.90 -3.83
N TYR A 168 13.52 -3.77 -3.36
CA TYR A 168 13.38 -4.40 -2.05
C TYR A 168 13.45 -3.35 -0.94
N GLU A 169 14.47 -2.48 -0.93
CA GLU A 169 14.61 -1.43 0.09
C GLU A 169 13.37 -0.51 0.13
N ALA A 170 12.85 -0.09 -1.02
CA ALA A 170 11.68 0.77 -1.13
C ALA A 170 10.40 0.11 -0.61
N TYR A 171 10.23 -1.19 -0.85
CA TYR A 171 9.13 -1.97 -0.29
C TYR A 171 9.27 -2.11 1.23
N GLU A 172 10.46 -2.47 1.72
CA GLU A 172 10.71 -2.64 3.16
C GLU A 172 10.48 -1.34 3.92
N TRP A 173 11.24 -0.27 3.62
CA TRP A 173 10.69 1.04 3.21
C TRP A 173 9.32 1.51 3.69
N ILE A 174 8.37 1.25 2.82
CA ILE A 174 7.05 1.81 2.93
C ILE A 174 6.13 0.94 3.78
N PHE A 175 6.40 -0.37 3.86
CA PHE A 175 5.45 -1.34 4.39
C PHE A 175 4.89 -0.99 5.78
N PRO A 176 5.68 -0.57 6.79
CA PRO A 176 5.14 -0.19 8.10
C PRO A 176 4.12 0.95 8.05
N TYR A 177 4.29 1.90 7.12
CA TYR A 177 3.32 2.96 6.90
C TYR A 177 2.14 2.46 6.05
N SER A 178 2.37 1.82 4.90
CA SER A 178 1.27 1.30 4.05
C SER A 178 0.33 0.34 4.80
N MET A 179 0.83 -0.34 5.83
CA MET A 179 0.06 -1.19 6.73
C MET A 179 -1.07 -0.44 7.44
N ASN A 180 -0.91 0.85 7.80
CA ASN A 180 -1.99 1.59 8.46
C ASN A 180 -3.24 1.72 7.55
N PHE A 181 -3.05 2.03 6.28
CA PHE A 181 -4.12 2.21 5.29
C PHE A 181 -4.70 0.86 4.89
N GLY A 182 -3.85 -0.16 4.76
CA GLY A 182 -4.29 -1.53 4.53
C GLY A 182 -5.16 -2.06 5.67
N LEU A 183 -4.76 -1.87 6.93
CA LEU A 183 -5.57 -2.23 8.10
C LEU A 183 -6.88 -1.47 8.14
N PHE A 184 -6.86 -0.17 7.85
CA PHE A 184 -8.07 0.64 7.80
C PHE A 184 -9.04 0.13 6.73
N ALA A 185 -8.56 -0.15 5.52
CA ALA A 185 -9.39 -0.73 4.47
C ALA A 185 -9.96 -2.10 4.88
N MET A 186 -9.14 -2.96 5.47
CA MET A 186 -9.58 -4.27 5.97
C MET A 186 -10.63 -4.17 7.08
N ALA A 187 -10.51 -3.20 7.99
CA ALA A 187 -11.52 -2.93 9.02
C ALA A 187 -12.86 -2.52 8.39
N ASN A 188 -12.82 -1.61 7.41
CA ASN A 188 -14.02 -1.19 6.66
C ASN A 188 -14.64 -2.34 5.86
N TYR A 189 -13.84 -3.18 5.21
CA TYR A 189 -14.34 -4.36 4.50
C TYR A 189 -14.97 -5.36 5.45
N PHE A 190 -14.37 -5.58 6.63
CA PHE A 190 -14.95 -6.47 7.64
C PHE A 190 -16.35 -6.02 8.03
N ASP A 191 -16.52 -4.73 8.36
CA ASP A 191 -17.82 -4.17 8.75
C ASP A 191 -18.81 -4.13 7.57
N MET A 192 -18.35 -3.81 6.37
CA MET A 192 -19.16 -3.84 5.15
C MET A 192 -19.75 -5.24 4.92
N TYR A 193 -18.93 -6.29 4.95
CA TYR A 193 -19.42 -7.67 4.78
C TYR A 193 -20.30 -8.12 5.95
N ASN A 194 -20.07 -7.60 7.16
CA ASN A 194 -20.96 -7.85 8.29
C ASN A 194 -22.38 -7.32 8.04
N ARG A 195 -22.52 -6.22 7.30
CA ARG A 195 -23.81 -5.61 6.96
C ARG A 195 -24.44 -6.17 5.69
N LEU A 196 -23.65 -6.45 4.67
CA LEU A 196 -24.14 -6.75 3.32
C LEU A 196 -24.28 -8.26 3.05
N GLU A 197 -23.36 -9.11 3.53
CA GLU A 197 -23.40 -10.55 3.24
C GLU A 197 -24.36 -11.27 4.19
N GLN A 198 -25.40 -11.85 3.60
CA GLN A 198 -26.48 -12.53 4.32
C GLN A 198 -26.19 -14.02 4.50
N ASP A 199 -25.38 -14.61 3.62
CA ASP A 199 -24.91 -16.00 3.79
C ASP A 199 -23.88 -16.05 4.93
N GLU A 200 -24.25 -16.73 6.02
CA GLU A 200 -23.42 -16.80 7.21
C GLU A 200 -22.10 -17.55 6.98
N VAL A 201 -22.11 -18.60 6.17
CA VAL A 201 -20.90 -19.41 5.90
C VAL A 201 -19.93 -18.56 5.09
N LYS A 202 -20.41 -17.97 3.99
CA LYS A 202 -19.61 -17.10 3.13
C LYS A 202 -19.10 -15.86 3.87
N ARG A 203 -19.95 -15.23 4.70
CA ARG A 203 -19.54 -14.10 5.54
C ARG A 203 -18.40 -14.48 6.48
N ARG A 204 -18.48 -15.64 7.15
CA ARG A 204 -17.43 -16.12 8.05
C ARG A 204 -16.13 -16.41 7.31
N GLU A 205 -16.19 -16.98 6.11
CA GLU A 205 -15.00 -17.22 5.27
C GLU A 205 -14.30 -15.91 4.91
N ILE A 206 -15.05 -14.92 4.44
CA ILE A 206 -14.52 -13.58 4.11
C ILE A 206 -13.94 -12.90 5.36
N GLN A 207 -14.63 -12.96 6.50
CA GLN A 207 -14.15 -12.40 7.76
C GLN A 207 -12.85 -13.05 8.24
N ASN A 208 -12.73 -14.37 8.13
CA ASN A 208 -11.51 -15.10 8.46
C ASN A 208 -10.35 -14.70 7.54
N GLU A 209 -10.62 -14.54 6.25
CA GLU A 209 -9.62 -14.11 5.28
C GLU A 209 -9.13 -12.68 5.57
N ILE A 210 -10.04 -11.73 5.78
CA ILE A 210 -9.70 -10.34 6.14
C ILE A 210 -8.87 -10.32 7.43
N THR A 211 -9.25 -11.13 8.42
CA THR A 211 -8.56 -11.26 9.70
C THR A 211 -7.12 -11.80 9.52
N ASP A 212 -6.91 -12.85 8.71
CA ASP A 212 -5.56 -13.37 8.42
C ASP A 212 -4.70 -12.32 7.72
N ARG A 213 -5.25 -11.62 6.72
CA ARG A 213 -4.52 -10.57 6.00
C ARG A 213 -4.11 -9.43 6.93
N ALA A 214 -5.02 -8.97 7.80
CA ALA A 214 -4.79 -7.92 8.77
C ALA A 214 -3.72 -8.33 9.79
N TYR A 215 -3.80 -9.55 10.32
CA TYR A 215 -2.79 -10.07 11.24
C TYR A 215 -1.43 -10.17 10.56
N GLY A 216 -1.39 -10.71 9.34
CA GLY A 216 -0.18 -10.78 8.55
C GLY A 216 0.44 -9.42 8.29
N ALA A 217 -0.36 -8.39 8.00
CA ALA A 217 0.15 -7.05 7.75
C ALA A 217 0.91 -6.49 8.96
N ILE A 218 0.41 -6.73 10.18
CA ILE A 218 1.08 -6.33 11.41
C ILE A 218 2.39 -7.11 11.60
N ILE A 219 2.37 -8.43 11.41
CA ILE A 219 3.59 -9.25 11.56
C ILE A 219 4.67 -8.89 10.52
N ASP A 220 4.25 -8.60 9.29
CA ASP A 220 5.10 -8.12 8.22
C ASP A 220 5.72 -6.76 8.60
N ALA A 221 4.92 -5.82 9.11
CA ALA A 221 5.40 -4.53 9.58
C ALA A 221 6.40 -4.68 10.74
N GLU A 222 6.08 -5.48 11.78
CA GLU A 222 7.00 -5.76 12.90
C GLU A 222 8.35 -6.30 12.39
N ARG A 223 8.32 -7.20 11.40
CA ARG A 223 9.53 -7.76 10.79
C ARG A 223 10.36 -6.67 10.13
N TYR A 224 9.77 -5.84 9.28
CA TYR A 224 10.51 -4.78 8.57
C TYR A 224 11.04 -3.70 9.52
N ILE A 225 10.28 -3.34 10.55
CA ILE A 225 10.73 -2.42 11.61
C ILE A 225 11.99 -2.97 12.29
N ARG A 226 11.97 -4.25 12.72
CA ARG A 226 13.13 -4.90 13.34
C ARG A 226 14.35 -4.96 12.43
N LEU A 227 14.16 -5.30 11.15
CA LEU A 227 15.24 -5.34 10.16
C LEU A 227 15.92 -3.98 10.03
N ARG A 228 15.14 -2.88 10.01
CA ARG A 228 15.71 -1.53 9.94
C ARG A 228 16.46 -1.13 11.20
N GLN A 229 15.92 -1.42 12.38
CA GLN A 229 16.60 -1.13 13.64
C GLN A 229 17.96 -1.84 13.72
N ASN A 230 18.04 -3.08 13.25
CA ASN A 230 19.28 -3.84 13.19
C ASN A 230 20.27 -3.30 12.15
N SER A 231 19.79 -2.81 11.00
CA SER A 231 20.64 -2.19 9.97
C SER A 231 21.22 -0.82 10.39
N ARG A 232 20.57 -0.11 11.32
CA ARG A 232 20.99 1.20 11.83
C ARG A 232 21.85 1.13 13.09
N SER A 233 21.98 -0.03 13.74
CA SER A 233 22.97 -0.20 14.80
C SER A 233 24.37 -0.22 14.18
N PRO A 234 25.28 0.70 14.57
CA PRO A 234 26.67 0.58 14.16
C PRO A 234 27.15 -0.80 14.61
N ARG A 235 27.79 -1.56 13.71
CA ARG A 235 28.54 -2.75 14.09
C ARG A 235 29.40 -2.34 15.28
N ARG A 236 29.10 -2.85 16.48
CA ARG A 236 30.00 -2.72 17.63
C ARG A 236 31.30 -3.39 17.20
N VAL A 237 32.29 -2.56 16.89
CA VAL A 237 33.70 -2.96 16.76
C VAL A 237 34.18 -3.33 18.15
#